data_AF-A0A3M1PCP1-F1
#
_entry.id   AF-A0A3M1PCP1-F1
#
_cell.length_a   1.000
_cell.length_b   1.000
_cell.length_c   1.000
_cell.angle_alpha   90.00
_cell.angle_beta   90.00
_cell.angle_gamma   90.00
#
_symmetry.space_group_name_H-M   'P 1'
#
loop_
_entity.id
_entity.type
_entity.pdbx_description
1 polymer ?
#
loop_
_entity_poly.entity_id
_entity_poly.type
_entity_poly.pdbx_seq_one_letter_code
_entity_poly.pdbx_strand_id
1 'polypeptide(L)'
;MGMPCQVNSILKLDSSQGYPEELVQGSRHHAQKQGYRIMPIDVPISLVDENWLAWADIKIFRLVWENGKTSLDFEIERVYPTPILTKT
;
A
#
# COMPACT_ATOMS: atom_id res chain seq x y z
N MET A 1 -22.27 -3.46 -19.18
CA MET A 1 -21.80 -3.74 -17.80
C MET A 1 -20.34 -3.30 -17.71
N GLY A 2 -19.96 -2.50 -16.71
CA GLY A 2 -18.61 -1.94 -16.58
C GLY A 2 -17.72 -2.73 -15.61
N MET A 3 -16.43 -2.44 -15.59
CA MET A 3 -15.45 -3.00 -14.65
C MET A 3 -15.23 -2.00 -13.50
N PRO A 4 -15.74 -2.26 -12.29
CA PRO A 4 -15.55 -1.34 -11.17
C PRO A 4 -14.10 -1.43 -10.66
N CYS A 5 -13.37 -0.32 -10.72
CA CYS A 5 -12.01 -0.18 -10.19
C CYS A 5 -11.92 1.06 -9.30
N GLN A 6 -10.98 1.07 -8.36
CA GLN A 6 -10.62 2.26 -7.58
C GLN A 6 -9.15 2.61 -7.82
N VAL A 7 -8.87 3.89 -8.03
CA VAL A 7 -7.50 4.39 -8.19
C VAL A 7 -7.00 4.86 -6.83
N ASN A 8 -5.82 4.41 -6.42
CA ASN A 8 -5.19 4.80 -5.16
C ASN A 8 -3.77 5.29 -5.41
N SER A 9 -3.47 6.50 -4.93
CA SER A 9 -2.12 7.12 -4.95
C SER A 9 -1.32 6.86 -3.68
N ILE A 10 -1.96 6.28 -2.65
CA ILE A 10 -1.35 5.85 -1.38
C ILE A 10 -1.74 4.41 -1.08
N LEU A 11 -0.88 3.70 -0.35
CA LEU A 11 -1.17 2.37 0.16
C LEU A 11 -1.63 2.46 1.62
N LYS A 12 -2.92 2.71 1.82
CA LYS A 12 -3.54 2.61 3.15
C LYS A 12 -3.80 1.15 3.49
N LEU A 13 -3.25 0.64 4.59
CA LEU A 13 -3.46 -0.73 5.07
C LEU A 13 -3.89 -0.73 6.53
N ASP A 14 -4.56 -1.81 6.92
CA ASP A 14 -4.78 -2.21 8.31
C ASP A 14 -4.05 -3.55 8.54
N SER A 15 -4.02 -4.02 9.79
CA SER A 15 -3.35 -5.27 10.15
C SER A 15 -3.89 -6.49 9.38
N SER A 16 -5.20 -6.54 9.10
CA SER A 16 -5.83 -7.64 8.35
C SER A 16 -5.46 -7.64 6.86
N GLN A 17 -5.04 -6.49 6.34
CA GLN A 17 -4.64 -6.29 4.94
C GLN A 17 -3.15 -6.51 4.72
N GLY A 18 -2.37 -6.86 5.75
CA GLY A 18 -0.93 -7.06 5.65
C GLY A 18 -0.12 -5.79 5.90
N TYR A 19 -0.58 -4.91 6.80
CA TYR A 19 0.29 -3.83 7.31
C TYR A 19 1.50 -4.45 8.03
N PRO A 20 2.75 -4.07 7.70
CA PRO A 20 3.95 -4.64 8.32
C PRO A 20 4.02 -4.40 9.83
N GLU A 21 4.42 -5.42 10.60
CA GLU A 21 4.70 -5.27 12.03
C GLU A 21 5.92 -4.39 12.29
N GLU A 22 6.93 -4.50 11.42
CA GLU A 22 8.16 -3.69 11.48
C GLU A 22 8.41 -2.98 10.14
N LEU A 23 8.76 -1.70 10.23
CA LEU A 23 9.11 -0.87 9.08
C LEU A 23 10.64 -0.80 8.95
N VAL A 24 11.20 -1.71 8.17
CA VAL A 24 12.64 -1.79 7.89
C VAL A 24 12.89 -1.44 6.42
N GLN A 25 13.76 -0.47 6.15
CA GLN A 25 14.12 -0.12 4.77
C GLN A 25 14.70 -1.34 4.02
N GLY A 26 14.25 -1.54 2.78
CA GLY A 26 14.59 -2.67 1.92
C GLY A 26 13.81 -3.96 2.21
N SER A 27 13.02 -4.00 3.29
CA SER A 27 12.17 -5.17 3.58
C SER A 27 10.98 -5.24 2.62
N ARG A 28 10.57 -6.47 2.29
CA ARG A 28 9.49 -6.78 1.36
C ARG A 28 8.31 -7.38 2.07
N HIS A 29 7.11 -6.98 1.63
CA HIS A 29 5.86 -7.31 2.28
C HIS A 29 4.79 -7.63 1.25
N HIS A 30 3.79 -8.38 1.70
CA HIS A 30 2.61 -8.73 0.94
C HIS A 30 1.38 -8.09 1.57
N ALA A 31 0.51 -7.51 0.74
CA ALA A 31 -0.75 -6.94 1.18
C ALA A 31 -1.90 -7.33 0.27
N GLN A 32 -3.12 -7.28 0.83
CA GLN A 32 -4.35 -7.61 0.11
C GLN A 32 -5.42 -6.54 0.32
N LYS A 33 -6.12 -6.17 -0.76
CA LYS A 33 -7.27 -5.26 -0.72
C LYS A 33 -8.46 -5.89 -1.43
N GLN A 34 -9.65 -5.60 -0.91
CA GLN A 34 -10.90 -5.96 -1.57
C GLN A 34 -11.15 -5.06 -2.78
N GLY A 35 -11.69 -5.64 -3.85
CA GLY A 35 -11.93 -4.99 -5.13
C GLY A 35 -10.67 -4.84 -5.98
N TYR A 36 -10.87 -4.44 -7.23
CA TYR A 36 -9.78 -4.13 -8.15
C TYR A 36 -9.27 -2.70 -7.91
N ARG A 37 -7.97 -2.61 -7.62
CA ARG A 37 -7.26 -1.39 -7.25
C ARG A 37 -6.20 -1.09 -8.29
N ILE A 38 -6.25 0.10 -8.86
CA ILE A 38 -5.20 0.63 -9.74
C ILE A 38 -4.27 1.44 -8.85
N MET A 39 -3.01 1.04 -8.80
CA MET A 39 -1.98 1.68 -7.99
C MET A 39 -0.71 1.86 -8.84
N PRO A 40 0.09 2.91 -8.59
CA PRO A 40 1.37 3.07 -9.24
C PRO A 40 2.32 1.90 -8.93
N ILE A 41 3.01 1.39 -9.95
CA ILE A 41 4.03 0.32 -9.86
C ILE A 41 5.39 0.94 -10.16
N ASP A 42 6.45 0.46 -9.50
CA ASP A 42 7.84 0.91 -9.64
C ASP A 42 8.11 2.39 -9.30
N VAL A 43 7.14 3.08 -8.70
CA VAL A 43 7.28 4.45 -8.20
C VAL A 43 7.01 4.51 -6.69
N PRO A 44 7.69 5.40 -5.94
CA PRO A 44 7.46 5.56 -4.51
C PRO A 44 6.06 6.12 -4.24
N ILE A 45 5.34 5.49 -3.32
CA ILE A 45 4.06 5.98 -2.77
C ILE A 45 4.06 5.83 -1.24
N SER A 46 3.23 6.60 -0.54
CA SER A 46 3.17 6.52 0.92
C SER A 46 2.42 5.27 1.40
N LEU A 47 3.02 4.56 2.37
CA LEU A 47 2.38 3.55 3.20
C LEU A 47 1.69 4.24 4.38
N VAL A 48 0.38 4.05 4.48
CA VAL A 48 -0.49 4.77 5.42
C VAL A 48 -1.23 3.78 6.31
N ASP A 49 -1.32 4.08 7.59
CA ASP A 49 -2.04 3.23 8.55
C ASP A 49 -3.55 3.53 8.59
N GLU A 50 -4.24 2.86 9.52
CA GLU A 50 -5.67 3.07 9.77
C GLU A 50 -6.04 4.50 10.19
N ASN A 51 -5.10 5.20 10.84
CA ASN A 51 -5.23 6.56 11.36
C ASN A 51 -4.85 7.65 10.36
N TRP A 52 -4.61 7.28 9.09
CA TRP A 52 -4.19 8.20 8.02
C TRP A 52 -2.80 8.82 8.24
N LEU A 53 -1.95 8.13 8.98
CA LEU A 53 -0.55 8.50 9.17
C LEU A 53 0.32 7.75 8.16
N ALA A 54 1.07 8.50 7.36
CA ALA A 54 2.11 7.94 6.51
C ALA A 54 3.38 7.70 7.33
N TRP A 55 3.88 6.47 7.30
CA TRP A 55 5.05 6.05 8.07
C TRP A 55 6.27 5.78 7.20
N ALA A 56 6.04 5.49 5.91
CA ALA A 56 7.10 5.12 4.98
C ALA A 56 6.71 5.45 3.53
N ASP A 57 7.71 5.57 2.67
CA ASP A 57 7.55 5.40 1.22
C ASP A 57 7.82 3.93 0.86
N ILE A 58 6.98 3.38 -0.01
CA ILE A 58 7.08 2.03 -0.53
C ILE A 58 7.04 2.02 -2.05
N LYS A 59 7.62 0.98 -2.64
CA LYS A 59 7.55 0.71 -4.08
C LYS A 59 6.84 -0.62 -4.31
N ILE A 60 5.70 -0.58 -4.98
CA ILE A 60 4.99 -1.79 -5.41
C ILE A 60 5.72 -2.35 -6.63
N PHE A 61 6.14 -3.61 -6.56
CA PHE A 61 6.82 -4.30 -7.68
C PHE A 61 5.96 -5.44 -8.27
N ARG A 62 4.86 -5.81 -7.60
CA ARG A 62 3.87 -6.75 -8.15
C ARG A 62 2.46 -6.38 -7.70
N LEU A 63 1.53 -6.43 -8.65
CA LEU A 63 0.10 -6.22 -8.43
C LEU A 63 -0.68 -7.27 -9.23
N VAL A 64 -1.57 -8.00 -8.56
CA VAL A 64 -2.38 -9.06 -9.16
C VAL A 64 -3.85 -8.84 -8.81
N TRP A 65 -4.71 -8.86 -9.83
CA TRP A 65 -6.16 -8.90 -9.66
C TRP A 65 -6.67 -10.32 -9.84
N GLU A 66 -7.33 -10.85 -8.81
CA GLU A 66 -7.89 -12.19 -8.85
C GLU A 66 -9.08 -12.28 -7.89
N ASN A 67 -10.16 -12.95 -8.29
CA ASN A 67 -11.33 -13.24 -7.45
C ASN A 67 -11.89 -12.00 -6.70
N GLY A 68 -11.95 -10.85 -7.39
CA GLY A 68 -12.45 -9.60 -6.82
C GLY A 68 -11.54 -8.98 -5.76
N LYS A 69 -10.27 -9.37 -5.71
CA LYS A 69 -9.24 -8.84 -4.81
C LYS A 69 -8.06 -8.28 -5.59
N THR A 70 -7.32 -7.39 -4.93
CA THR A 70 -5.99 -6.95 -5.37
C THR A 70 -4.95 -7.43 -4.37
N SER A 71 -3.99 -8.21 -4.84
CA SER A 71 -2.80 -8.62 -4.08
C SER A 71 -1.60 -7.81 -4.54
N LEU A 72 -0.79 -7.35 -3.58
CA LEU A 72 0.32 -6.43 -3.79
C LEU A 72 1.57 -6.98 -3.12
N ASP A 73 2.69 -6.99 -3.82
CA ASP A 73 4.01 -7.16 -3.20
C ASP A 73 4.77 -5.83 -3.33
N PHE A 74 5.31 -5.35 -2.22
CA PHE A 74 5.97 -4.06 -2.14
C PHE A 74 7.23 -4.10 -1.26
N GLU A 75 8.10 -3.13 -1.48
CA GLU A 75 9.35 -2.95 -0.73
C GLU A 75 9.32 -1.59 -0.02
N ILE A 76 9.84 -1.52 1.21
CA ILE A 76 10.00 -0.27 1.95
C ILE A 76 11.21 0.49 1.40
N GLU A 77 10.99 1.63 0.76
CA GLU A 77 12.05 2.45 0.18
C GLU A 77 12.62 3.44 1.19
N ARG A 78 11.78 4.00 2.05
CA ARG A 78 12.18 4.96 3.08
C ARG A 78 11.24 4.88 4.28
N VAL A 79 11.79 4.91 5.49
CA VAL A 79 11.00 5.05 6.73
C VAL A 79 11.11 6.47 7.25
N TYR A 80 10.00 7.05 7.70
CA TYR A 80 9.99 8.38 8.26
C TYR A 80 10.32 8.36 9.75
N PRO A 81 11.15 9.30 10.25
CA PRO A 81 11.39 9.44 11.69
C PRO A 81 10.13 9.79 12.48
N THR A 82 9.21 10.53 11.85
CA THR A 82 7.93 10.96 12.41
C THR A 82 6.84 10.77 11.36
N PRO A 83 5.67 10.23 11.71
CA PRO A 83 4.59 10.05 10.74
C PRO A 83 4.03 11.37 10.23
N ILE A 84 3.54 11.36 8.99
CA ILE A 84 2.94 12.53 8.32
C ILE A 84 1.43 12.31 8.19
N LEU A 85 0.62 13.27 8.64
CA LEU A 85 -0.83 13.21 8.45
C LEU A 85 -1.18 13.40 6.97
N THR A 86 -1.87 12.42 6.37
CA THR A 86 -2.24 12.42 4.94
C THR A 86 -3.68 12.83 4.67
N LYS A 87 -4.47 13.06 5.72
CA LYS A 87 -5.84 13.54 5.62
C LYS A 87 -5.92 15.00 6.02
N THR A 88 -6.10 15.87 5.03
CA THR A 88 -6.57 17.26 5.19
C THR A 88 -8.08 17.33 5.14
#